data_AF-A0A974A1E7-F1
#
_entry.id   AF-A0A974A1E7-F1
#
_cell.length_a   1.000
_cell.length_b   1.000
_cell.length_c   1.000
_cell.angle_alpha   90.00
_cell.angle_beta   90.00
_cell.angle_gamma   90.00
#
_symmetry.space_group_name_H-M   'P 1'
#
loop_
_entity.id
_entity.type
_entity.pdbx_description
1 polymer ?
#
loop_
_entity_poly.entity_id
_entity_poly.type
_entity_poly.pdbx_seq_one_letter_code
_entity_poly.pdbx_strand_id
1 'polypeptide(L)'
;MIVAIWTAFFGTTDSSWGADALGTIDPVNSTSTRLIFTNADGTLTYLNGTGLTISGDPTWTTLTSVDHVDVDGTTVLESITDITLGYQPGHFFAGILAGADSVTGSSGSDHFWGGAGDDTIAGGAGFDSIDGGAGDDTVVFSGNRNDYIVQDFGNEIWVYGSSFDDLTNVEHLQFADMILNAGDLPIIGRGTPGNDLIYGGPADDSLTGLAGNDVLVGFAGNDAADGGDGDDYIYAGSGNDLLSGGDGADVLLGEDGNDTISGDDGNDYVYAGSGNDVLFGDRGADVLLGEAGNDTIRGDSGFNYLFGGDGADVLLGDGLEVTSSDVNVMYGGNGGDDLYGGQGTIYFYGGAGTDIMEGGEDLNIFISSGETDGDVIYGGRGQNYVYGSNGGDTVTGGRNVDVFLMGSGADLISGGGGVDYAWGGGGSDTFRISDSTPTPEVMVVQDFNAVGVNDLVNFAGTSLHSFADVQAAEFYAAGINTTIITDAAGSAVWLIGVAPGQLDASMFRFS
;
A
#
# COMPACT_ATOMS: atom_id res chain seq x y z
N MET A 1 32.73 16.04 21.60
CA MET A 1 32.44 15.93 23.04
C MET A 1 31.68 14.62 23.20
N ILE A 2 32.34 13.63 23.83
CA ILE A 2 31.77 12.42 24.45
C ILE A 2 31.20 11.37 23.46
N VAL A 3 31.78 10.19 23.20
CA VAL A 3 32.30 9.09 24.06
C VAL A 3 31.21 8.12 24.56
N ALA A 4 31.37 6.85 24.13
CA ALA A 4 30.98 5.58 24.75
C ALA A 4 29.45 5.31 24.87
N ILE A 5 28.95 4.07 24.75
CA ILE A 5 29.29 2.81 25.42
C ILE A 5 28.61 1.69 24.56
N TRP A 6 29.22 0.56 24.19
CA TRP A 6 29.33 -0.62 25.05
C TRP A 6 30.37 -1.65 24.55
N THR A 7 31.28 -2.00 25.45
CA THR A 7 32.18 -3.15 25.44
C THR A 7 31.62 -4.25 26.35
N ALA A 8 31.69 -5.51 25.94
CA ALA A 8 32.13 -6.69 26.71
C ALA A 8 31.80 -7.96 25.90
N PHE A 9 32.75 -8.65 25.29
CA PHE A 9 33.46 -9.76 25.96
C PHE A 9 34.80 -10.04 25.25
N PHE A 10 35.87 -9.37 25.68
CA PHE A 10 37.24 -9.85 25.47
C PHE A 10 37.99 -9.76 26.80
N GLY A 11 38.15 -10.89 27.47
CA GLY A 11 39.31 -11.22 28.31
C GLY A 11 39.88 -12.49 27.70
N THR A 12 41.15 -12.61 27.36
CA THR A 12 42.33 -12.22 28.13
C THR A 12 43.50 -11.88 27.20
N THR A 13 44.33 -10.95 27.68
CA THR A 13 45.63 -10.55 27.17
C THR A 13 46.57 -11.72 26.80
N ASP A 14 47.17 -11.68 25.61
CA ASP A 14 48.61 -11.89 25.51
C ASP A 14 49.23 -10.89 24.54
N SER A 15 50.29 -10.25 25.02
CA SER A 15 50.95 -9.10 24.43
C SER A 15 52.41 -9.47 24.24
N SER A 16 52.78 -9.94 23.06
CA SER A 16 54.19 -10.07 22.68
C SER A 16 54.38 -10.03 21.16
N TRP A 17 54.18 -8.86 20.56
CA TRP A 17 54.80 -8.54 19.28
C TRP A 17 56.24 -8.10 19.55
N GLY A 18 57.16 -9.07 19.56
CA GLY A 18 58.60 -8.85 19.49
C GLY A 18 59.07 -9.10 18.07
N ALA A 19 59.48 -8.04 17.38
CA ALA A 19 60.18 -8.14 16.12
C ALA A 19 61.51 -8.90 16.31
N ASP A 20 61.71 -10.02 15.60
CA ASP A 20 63.03 -10.65 15.49
C ASP A 20 63.30 -11.12 14.03
N ALA A 21 64.20 -10.35 13.40
CA ALA A 21 65.17 -10.69 12.36
C ALA A 21 64.90 -11.86 11.39
N LEU A 22 64.43 -11.52 10.18
CA LEU A 22 64.60 -12.34 8.98
C LEU A 22 66.09 -12.40 8.59
N GLY A 23 66.70 -13.57 8.79
CA GLY A 23 67.95 -13.95 8.13
C GLY A 23 67.68 -14.36 6.68
N THR A 24 68.45 -13.81 5.75
CA THR A 24 68.41 -14.08 4.31
C THR A 24 68.60 -15.57 3.99
N ILE A 25 67.63 -16.17 3.28
CA ILE A 25 67.72 -17.52 2.70
C ILE A 25 68.18 -17.40 1.23
N ASP A 26 69.16 -18.22 0.85
CA ASP A 26 69.80 -18.30 -0.47
C ASP A 26 68.91 -19.05 -1.49
N PRO A 27 68.54 -18.46 -2.65
CA PRO A 27 67.50 -19.01 -3.53
C PRO A 27 68.00 -19.99 -4.63
N VAL A 28 69.25 -20.46 -4.64
CA VAL A 28 69.84 -20.98 -5.90
C VAL A 28 69.92 -22.52 -6.06
N ASN A 29 69.46 -23.38 -5.13
CA ASN A 29 69.61 -24.85 -5.35
C ASN A 29 68.64 -25.79 -4.60
N SER A 30 67.32 -25.71 -4.83
CA SER A 30 66.46 -26.87 -4.56
C SER A 30 65.31 -27.02 -5.58
N THR A 31 65.37 -28.06 -6.40
CA THR A 31 64.37 -28.42 -7.43
C THR A 31 63.21 -29.24 -6.86
N SER A 32 62.60 -28.79 -5.76
CA SER A 32 61.42 -29.45 -5.22
C SER A 32 60.47 -28.42 -4.65
N THR A 33 59.21 -28.47 -5.10
CA THR A 33 58.08 -27.68 -4.62
C THR A 33 57.92 -27.88 -3.12
N ARG A 34 57.83 -26.80 -2.34
CA ARG A 34 57.74 -26.86 -0.86
C ARG A 34 56.69 -25.86 -0.40
N LEU A 35 55.53 -26.35 0.05
CA LEU A 35 54.70 -25.56 0.97
C LEU A 35 55.37 -25.59 2.35
N ILE A 36 55.46 -24.43 2.99
CA ILE A 36 56.10 -24.26 4.30
C ILE A 36 55.01 -23.95 5.32
N PHE A 37 54.82 -24.84 6.29
CA PHE A 37 54.03 -24.55 7.49
C PHE A 37 54.97 -24.24 8.64
N THR A 38 54.72 -23.14 9.35
CA THR A 38 55.38 -22.82 10.62
C THR A 38 54.51 -23.33 11.75
N ASN A 39 54.99 -24.32 12.48
CA ASN A 39 54.31 -24.81 13.68
C ASN A 39 54.43 -23.77 14.80
N ALA A 40 53.54 -23.81 15.80
CA ALA A 40 53.55 -22.89 16.95
C ALA A 40 54.86 -22.94 17.78
N ASP A 41 55.69 -23.97 17.60
CA ASP A 41 57.02 -24.12 18.22
C ASP A 41 58.18 -23.64 17.33
N GLY A 42 57.88 -23.02 16.18
CA GLY A 42 58.86 -22.54 15.21
C GLY A 42 59.48 -23.63 14.33
N THR A 43 58.99 -24.88 14.40
CA THR A 43 59.43 -25.95 13.50
C THR A 43 58.73 -25.88 12.14
N LEU A 44 59.43 -26.33 11.10
CA LEU A 44 58.94 -26.33 9.73
C LEU A 44 58.48 -27.73 9.32
N THR A 45 57.24 -27.86 8.87
CA THR A 45 56.69 -29.11 8.31
C THR A 45 56.72 -29.05 6.79
N TYR A 46 57.19 -30.12 6.13
CA TYR A 46 57.32 -30.20 4.67
C TYR A 46 56.30 -31.17 4.07
N LEU A 47 55.59 -30.75 3.02
CA LEU A 47 54.74 -31.64 2.23
C LEU A 47 55.34 -31.95 0.85
N ASN A 48 55.11 -33.18 0.38
CA ASN A 48 55.46 -33.67 -0.96
C ASN A 48 54.25 -34.48 -1.48
N GLY A 49 53.46 -33.95 -2.42
CA GLY A 49 52.28 -34.64 -3.00
C GLY A 49 51.22 -33.69 -3.58
N THR A 50 50.20 -34.26 -4.27
CA THR A 50 49.12 -33.56 -4.99
C THR A 50 47.79 -33.51 -4.21
N GLY A 51 47.83 -33.59 -2.88
CA GLY A 51 46.64 -33.52 -2.03
C GLY A 51 47.02 -33.28 -0.57
N LEU A 52 46.22 -32.48 0.14
CA LEU A 52 46.43 -32.12 1.54
C LEU A 52 45.22 -32.59 2.37
N THR A 53 45.39 -33.68 3.13
CA THR A 53 44.43 -34.09 4.16
C THR A 53 45.03 -33.77 5.53
N ILE A 54 44.46 -32.82 6.25
CA ILE A 54 44.83 -32.54 7.66
C ILE A 54 43.83 -33.25 8.56
N SER A 55 44.17 -34.47 9.02
CA SER A 55 43.39 -35.20 10.05
C SER A 55 44.13 -35.13 11.40
N GLY A 56 43.61 -34.41 12.38
CA GLY A 56 44.26 -34.22 13.68
C GLY A 56 44.12 -35.39 14.66
N ASP A 57 45.23 -35.77 15.30
CA ASP A 57 45.30 -36.45 16.61
C ASP A 57 44.84 -35.45 17.69
N PRO A 58 44.00 -35.81 18.69
CA PRO A 58 43.28 -34.84 19.53
C PRO A 58 44.12 -34.12 20.58
N THR A 59 45.46 -34.05 20.45
CA THR A 59 46.28 -33.47 21.51
C THR A 59 47.07 -32.21 21.22
N TRP A 60 47.64 -31.92 20.03
CA TRP A 60 48.37 -30.64 19.84
C TRP A 60 48.58 -30.23 18.38
N THR A 61 47.60 -29.61 17.72
CA THR A 61 47.84 -28.81 16.50
C THR A 61 46.85 -27.65 16.39
N THR A 62 47.02 -26.61 17.20
CA THR A 62 46.39 -25.31 16.92
C THR A 62 47.18 -24.62 15.80
N LEU A 63 46.65 -24.61 14.58
CA LEU A 63 47.07 -23.69 13.50
C LEU A 63 46.41 -22.34 13.81
N THR A 64 47.16 -21.41 14.38
CA THR A 64 46.59 -20.14 14.88
C THR A 64 46.62 -18.99 13.88
N SER A 65 47.26 -19.14 12.72
CA SER A 65 47.26 -18.16 11.62
C SER A 65 48.04 -18.70 10.41
N VAL A 66 47.47 -18.60 9.21
CA VAL A 66 48.22 -18.64 7.94
C VAL A 66 48.33 -17.20 7.45
N ASP A 67 49.42 -16.50 7.80
CA ASP A 67 49.55 -15.05 7.57
C ASP A 67 50.15 -14.72 6.18
N HIS A 68 50.67 -15.71 5.45
CA HIS A 68 51.26 -15.47 4.13
C HIS A 68 51.48 -16.76 3.32
N VAL A 69 50.95 -16.81 2.09
CA VAL A 69 51.39 -17.74 1.04
C VAL A 69 52.17 -16.91 0.02
N ASP A 70 53.50 -16.86 0.17
CA ASP A 70 54.38 -16.26 -0.85
C ASP A 70 54.57 -17.29 -1.98
N VAL A 71 54.25 -16.89 -3.20
CA VAL A 71 54.52 -17.67 -4.41
C VAL A 71 55.47 -16.84 -5.26
N ASP A 72 56.75 -17.21 -5.26
CA ASP A 72 57.79 -16.65 -6.12
C ASP A 72 57.29 -16.70 -7.58
N GLY A 73 56.81 -15.55 -8.09
CA GLY A 73 55.91 -15.41 -9.25
C GLY A 73 56.38 -15.96 -10.61
N THR A 74 56.65 -17.26 -10.71
CA THR A 74 57.08 -17.97 -11.92
C THR A 74 56.60 -19.42 -12.04
N THR A 75 55.78 -19.94 -11.12
CA THR A 75 55.14 -21.26 -11.27
C THR A 75 53.71 -21.25 -10.73
N VAL A 76 52.75 -21.52 -11.63
CA VAL A 76 51.34 -21.74 -11.30
C VAL A 76 51.22 -23.07 -10.56
N LEU A 77 50.74 -23.07 -9.32
CA LEU A 77 50.24 -24.27 -8.66
C LEU A 77 48.88 -24.60 -9.30
N GLU A 78 48.88 -25.19 -10.49
CA GLU A 78 47.66 -25.83 -11.02
C GLU A 78 47.49 -27.14 -10.25
N SER A 79 46.34 -27.32 -9.59
CA SER A 79 45.84 -28.55 -8.93
C SER A 79 46.25 -28.83 -7.46
N ILE A 80 45.66 -28.10 -6.52
CA ILE A 80 45.14 -28.72 -5.28
C ILE A 80 43.62 -28.75 -5.45
N THR A 81 43.08 -29.85 -5.96
CA THR A 81 41.65 -29.95 -6.34
C THR A 81 40.71 -30.17 -5.16
N ASP A 82 41.22 -30.63 -4.01
CA ASP A 82 40.41 -31.01 -2.87
C ASP A 82 41.12 -30.67 -1.55
N ILE A 83 40.49 -29.84 -0.71
CA ILE A 83 40.93 -29.56 0.66
C ILE A 83 39.83 -30.04 1.63
N THR A 84 40.15 -31.08 2.41
CA THR A 84 39.27 -31.57 3.50
C THR A 84 40.01 -31.46 4.83
N LEU A 85 39.45 -30.71 5.78
CA LEU A 85 40.08 -30.44 7.07
C LEU A 85 39.29 -31.06 8.23
N GLY A 86 39.99 -31.81 9.08
CA GLY A 86 39.41 -32.44 10.26
C GLY A 86 39.37 -31.51 11.47
N TYR A 87 38.19 -31.41 12.10
CA TYR A 87 37.87 -30.85 13.42
C TYR A 87 38.99 -30.07 14.15
N GLN A 88 39.08 -28.76 13.91
CA GLN A 88 39.81 -27.81 14.76
C GLN A 88 38.88 -26.64 15.11
N PRO A 89 38.78 -26.22 16.38
CA PRO A 89 38.08 -24.99 16.72
C PRO A 89 39.01 -23.77 16.48
N GLY A 90 38.71 -22.92 15.49
CA GLY A 90 39.41 -21.65 15.26
C GLY A 90 39.16 -21.06 13.86
N HIS A 91 39.46 -19.76 13.69
CA HIS A 91 39.33 -19.03 12.42
C HIS A 91 40.25 -19.62 11.34
N PHE A 92 39.68 -20.22 10.30
CA PHE A 92 40.41 -20.80 9.17
C PHE A 92 40.42 -19.84 7.98
N PHE A 93 41.53 -19.76 7.24
CA PHE A 93 41.65 -19.01 5.98
C PHE A 93 42.08 -19.98 4.88
N ALA A 94 41.22 -20.21 3.88
CA ALA A 94 41.62 -20.84 2.62
C ALA A 94 41.55 -19.80 1.48
N GLY A 95 42.72 -19.47 0.94
CA GLY A 95 42.82 -18.87 -0.40
C GLY A 95 43.17 -19.98 -1.38
N ILE A 96 42.24 -20.34 -2.26
CA ILE A 96 42.46 -21.30 -3.32
C ILE A 96 42.93 -20.59 -4.61
N LEU A 97 43.72 -21.31 -5.41
CA LEU A 97 44.38 -20.79 -6.62
C LEU A 97 43.47 -21.02 -7.83
N ALA A 98 43.85 -20.51 -9.00
CA ALA A 98 43.04 -20.70 -10.21
C ALA A 98 42.70 -22.20 -10.50
N GLY A 99 41.41 -22.51 -10.70
CA GLY A 99 40.90 -23.87 -10.87
C GLY A 99 39.44 -23.97 -10.41
N ALA A 100 38.77 -25.08 -10.74
CA ALA A 100 37.49 -25.42 -10.13
C ALA A 100 37.78 -26.31 -8.92
N ASP A 101 37.57 -25.78 -7.72
CA ASP A 101 38.01 -26.39 -6.47
C ASP A 101 36.84 -26.80 -5.57
N SER A 102 37.02 -27.87 -4.79
CA SER A 102 36.05 -28.28 -3.78
C SER A 102 36.62 -28.14 -2.37
N VAL A 103 35.93 -27.36 -1.55
CA VAL A 103 36.38 -27.01 -0.20
C VAL A 103 35.28 -27.30 0.82
N THR A 104 35.64 -27.93 1.92
CA THR A 104 34.74 -28.13 3.06
C THR A 104 35.41 -27.65 4.34
N GLY A 105 34.75 -26.72 5.01
CA GLY A 105 35.14 -26.15 6.29
C GLY A 105 34.80 -27.03 7.48
N SER A 106 35.06 -26.46 8.64
CA SER A 106 35.13 -27.15 9.92
C SER A 106 33.86 -26.92 10.73
N SER A 107 33.98 -26.96 12.06
CA SER A 107 32.89 -26.62 12.97
C SER A 107 33.11 -25.26 13.67
N GLY A 108 34.05 -24.47 13.16
CA GLY A 108 34.39 -23.13 13.63
C GLY A 108 33.88 -22.06 12.67
N SER A 109 34.13 -20.79 12.98
CA SER A 109 33.86 -19.67 12.07
C SER A 109 34.99 -19.52 11.06
N ASP A 110 34.75 -19.96 9.83
CA ASP A 110 35.75 -20.07 8.78
C ASP A 110 35.66 -18.91 7.77
N HIS A 111 36.76 -18.59 7.09
CA HIS A 111 36.80 -17.57 6.02
C HIS A 111 37.37 -18.19 4.74
N PHE A 112 36.60 -18.13 3.67
CA PHE A 112 36.90 -18.75 2.38
C PHE A 112 37.01 -17.71 1.27
N TRP A 113 37.99 -17.91 0.39
CA TRP A 113 38.14 -17.17 -0.85
C TRP A 113 38.38 -18.19 -1.99
N GLY A 114 37.38 -18.37 -2.86
CA GLY A 114 37.37 -19.34 -3.98
C GLY A 114 38.36 -19.00 -5.08
N GLY A 115 38.40 -17.72 -5.48
CA GLY A 115 39.45 -17.22 -6.36
C GLY A 115 38.98 -17.18 -7.80
N ALA A 116 39.45 -18.09 -8.67
CA ALA A 116 39.06 -18.07 -10.07
C ALA A 116 38.81 -19.48 -10.60
N GLY A 117 37.67 -19.70 -11.26
CA GLY A 117 37.14 -21.00 -11.67
C GLY A 117 35.83 -21.29 -10.95
N ASP A 118 35.18 -22.41 -11.29
CA ASP A 118 33.84 -22.74 -10.78
C ASP A 118 33.97 -23.58 -9.50
N ASP A 119 33.88 -22.94 -8.34
CA ASP A 119 34.20 -23.54 -7.04
C ASP A 119 32.96 -24.14 -6.34
N THR A 120 33.20 -25.11 -5.46
CA THR A 120 32.16 -25.69 -4.59
C THR A 120 32.60 -25.65 -3.13
N ILE A 121 31.97 -24.79 -2.34
CA ILE A 121 32.37 -24.46 -0.96
C ILE A 121 31.28 -24.89 0.02
N ALA A 122 31.63 -25.64 1.06
CA ALA A 122 30.75 -25.92 2.19
C ALA A 122 31.37 -25.33 3.46
N GLY A 123 30.77 -24.30 4.06
CA GLY A 123 31.30 -23.63 5.27
C GLY A 123 31.42 -24.58 6.46
N GLY A 124 30.42 -25.46 6.63
CA GLY A 124 30.37 -26.41 7.73
C GLY A 124 29.43 -25.91 8.82
N ALA A 125 29.85 -25.94 10.07
CA ALA A 125 29.09 -25.37 11.18
C ALA A 125 29.88 -24.21 11.78
N GLY A 126 29.23 -23.14 12.18
CA GLY A 126 29.94 -21.98 12.72
C GLY A 126 29.35 -20.70 12.19
N PHE A 127 30.18 -19.66 12.10
CA PHE A 127 29.81 -18.47 11.33
C PHE A 127 30.82 -18.28 10.22
N ASP A 128 30.45 -18.60 8.99
CA ASP A 128 31.39 -18.65 7.89
C ASP A 128 31.27 -17.43 7.00
N SER A 129 32.39 -16.93 6.48
CA SER A 129 32.43 -15.84 5.51
C SER A 129 33.06 -16.37 4.23
N ILE A 130 32.31 -16.38 3.14
CA ILE A 130 32.64 -17.10 1.91
C ILE A 130 32.60 -16.13 0.74
N ASP A 131 33.72 -15.92 0.08
CA ASP A 131 33.81 -15.24 -1.21
C ASP A 131 34.06 -16.30 -2.30
N GLY A 132 33.14 -16.50 -3.25
CA GLY A 132 33.31 -17.46 -4.36
C GLY A 132 34.37 -16.98 -5.37
N GLY A 133 34.43 -15.67 -5.61
CA GLY A 133 35.41 -15.07 -6.50
C GLY A 133 34.92 -14.98 -7.95
N ALA A 134 35.70 -15.49 -8.91
CA ALA A 134 35.44 -15.34 -10.32
C ALA A 134 35.16 -16.69 -10.99
N GLY A 135 33.91 -17.00 -11.27
CA GLY A 135 33.51 -18.24 -11.91
C GLY A 135 32.00 -18.42 -11.81
N ASP A 136 31.55 -19.66 -11.89
CA ASP A 136 30.19 -20.08 -11.53
C ASP A 136 30.26 -20.89 -10.22
N ASP A 137 30.13 -20.19 -9.09
CA ASP A 137 30.49 -20.71 -7.77
C ASP A 137 29.28 -21.25 -7.00
N THR A 138 29.45 -22.36 -6.28
CA THR A 138 28.38 -23.05 -5.53
C THR A 138 28.69 -23.15 -4.04
N VAL A 139 27.80 -22.64 -3.17
CA VAL A 139 27.85 -22.88 -1.72
C VAL A 139 26.87 -23.97 -1.30
N VAL A 140 27.36 -24.96 -0.54
CA VAL A 140 26.60 -26.18 -0.19
C VAL A 140 26.18 -26.20 1.27
N PHE A 141 24.88 -26.39 1.50
CA PHE A 141 24.23 -26.54 2.80
C PHE A 141 23.72 -27.97 3.01
N SER A 142 23.87 -28.48 4.24
CA SER A 142 23.55 -29.88 4.56
C SER A 142 22.06 -30.17 4.83
N GLY A 143 21.27 -29.15 5.15
CA GLY A 143 19.83 -29.25 5.40
C GLY A 143 18.97 -28.99 4.15
N ASN A 144 17.65 -29.12 4.29
CA ASN A 144 16.71 -28.76 3.24
C ASN A 144 16.53 -27.23 3.18
N ARG A 145 16.10 -26.66 2.05
CA ARG A 145 15.91 -25.20 1.90
C ARG A 145 15.03 -24.58 3.00
N ASN A 146 14.01 -25.30 3.46
CA ASN A 146 13.08 -24.84 4.51
C ASN A 146 13.70 -24.76 5.92
N ASP A 147 14.90 -25.31 6.12
CA ASP A 147 15.64 -25.22 7.38
C ASP A 147 16.47 -23.92 7.47
N TYR A 148 16.50 -23.12 6.40
CA TYR A 148 17.32 -21.91 6.28
C TYR A 148 16.48 -20.67 5.92
N ILE A 149 16.92 -19.50 6.39
CA ILE A 149 16.51 -18.18 5.90
C ILE A 149 17.65 -17.66 5.04
N VAL A 150 17.37 -17.30 3.79
CA VAL A 150 18.35 -16.76 2.85
C VAL A 150 17.94 -15.32 2.55
N GLN A 151 18.86 -14.37 2.68
CA GLN A 151 18.66 -12.95 2.44
C GLN A 151 19.75 -12.44 1.49
N ASP A 152 19.39 -11.99 0.31
CA ASP A 152 20.34 -11.39 -0.64
C ASP A 152 20.31 -9.86 -0.50
N PHE A 153 21.47 -9.22 -0.39
CA PHE A 153 21.65 -7.76 -0.35
C PHE A 153 22.17 -7.22 -1.70
N GLY A 154 22.22 -8.07 -2.73
CA GLY A 154 22.66 -7.79 -4.10
C GLY A 154 24.17 -7.98 -4.30
N ASN A 155 25.00 -7.66 -3.31
CA ASN A 155 26.45 -7.90 -3.32
C ASN A 155 26.91 -8.90 -2.26
N GLU A 156 25.98 -9.36 -1.41
CA GLU A 156 26.25 -10.15 -0.21
C GLU A 156 24.98 -10.95 0.11
N ILE A 157 25.09 -12.23 0.45
CA ILE A 157 23.98 -13.11 0.77
C ILE A 157 24.20 -13.65 2.17
N TRP A 158 23.20 -13.49 3.03
CA TRP A 158 23.19 -14.03 4.38
C TRP A 158 22.31 -15.27 4.44
N VAL A 159 22.86 -16.36 4.97
CA VAL A 159 22.15 -17.62 5.17
C VAL A 159 22.11 -17.97 6.66
N TYR A 160 20.92 -17.99 7.23
CA TYR A 160 20.67 -18.36 8.62
C TYR A 160 20.07 -19.76 8.70
N GLY A 161 20.60 -20.62 9.56
CA GLY A 161 20.04 -21.93 9.90
C GLY A 161 20.43 -22.32 11.32
N SER A 162 21.10 -23.46 11.48
CA SER A 162 21.80 -23.79 12.74
C SER A 162 23.07 -22.97 12.96
N SER A 163 23.58 -22.37 11.89
CA SER A 163 24.75 -21.49 11.76
C SER A 163 24.33 -20.20 11.02
N PHE A 164 25.23 -19.23 10.91
CA PHE A 164 25.04 -18.03 10.09
C PHE A 164 26.21 -17.90 9.14
N ASP A 165 25.94 -17.85 7.84
CA ASP A 165 26.97 -17.76 6.81
C ASP A 165 26.76 -16.50 5.97
N ASP A 166 27.85 -15.80 5.69
CA ASP A 166 27.94 -14.55 4.93
C ASP A 166 28.67 -14.84 3.61
N LEU A 167 27.98 -14.66 2.48
CA LEU A 167 28.44 -15.08 1.17
C LEU A 167 28.58 -13.88 0.22
N THR A 168 29.65 -13.81 -0.56
CA THR A 168 29.84 -12.81 -1.63
C THR A 168 30.34 -13.49 -2.90
N ASN A 169 30.00 -12.96 -4.07
CA ASN A 169 30.37 -13.54 -5.39
C ASN A 169 30.06 -15.05 -5.49
N VAL A 170 28.82 -15.44 -5.23
CA VAL A 170 28.36 -16.85 -5.31
C VAL A 170 27.15 -16.92 -6.24
N GLU A 171 27.15 -17.84 -7.20
CA GLU A 171 26.08 -17.99 -8.19
C GLU A 171 25.05 -19.05 -7.81
N HIS A 172 25.39 -20.06 -7.01
CA HIS A 172 24.48 -21.14 -6.63
C HIS A 172 24.50 -21.44 -5.13
N LEU A 173 23.32 -21.61 -4.54
CA LEU A 173 23.14 -22.17 -3.20
C LEU A 173 22.54 -23.57 -3.31
N GLN A 174 23.34 -24.59 -3.01
CA GLN A 174 22.92 -25.98 -3.03
C GLN A 174 22.45 -26.43 -1.65
N PHE A 175 21.16 -26.75 -1.53
CA PHE A 175 20.56 -27.41 -0.37
C PHE A 175 20.40 -28.92 -0.62
N ALA A 176 20.01 -29.67 0.42
CA ALA A 176 19.83 -31.12 0.31
C ALA A 176 18.70 -31.53 -0.65
N ASP A 177 17.70 -30.67 -0.84
CA ASP A 177 16.51 -30.92 -1.64
C ASP A 177 16.45 -30.12 -2.96
N MET A 178 17.27 -29.08 -3.13
CA MET A 178 17.29 -28.24 -4.34
C MET A 178 18.55 -27.40 -4.49
N ILE A 179 18.76 -26.81 -5.67
CA ILE A 179 19.75 -25.75 -5.92
C ILE A 179 18.99 -24.47 -6.27
N LEU A 180 19.39 -23.35 -5.68
CA LEU A 180 18.92 -22.01 -6.02
C LEU A 180 20.02 -21.26 -6.76
N ASN A 181 19.69 -20.60 -7.87
CA ASN A 181 20.60 -19.62 -8.45
C ASN A 181 20.51 -18.36 -7.56
N ALA A 182 21.64 -17.84 -7.11
CA ALA A 182 21.73 -16.63 -6.32
C ALA A 182 21.07 -15.44 -7.03
N GLY A 183 21.24 -15.32 -8.35
CA GLY A 183 20.58 -14.29 -9.15
C GLY A 183 19.05 -14.40 -9.26
N ASP A 184 18.47 -15.52 -8.81
CA ASP A 184 17.02 -15.72 -8.70
C ASP A 184 16.53 -15.49 -7.25
N LEU A 185 17.42 -15.17 -6.31
CA LEU A 185 17.01 -14.78 -4.97
C LEU A 185 16.43 -13.36 -5.00
N PRO A 186 15.35 -13.09 -4.27
CA PRO A 186 14.94 -11.73 -4.01
C PRO A 186 16.07 -11.00 -3.29
N ILE A 187 16.53 -9.90 -3.89
CA ILE A 187 17.34 -8.92 -3.17
C ILE A 187 16.42 -8.33 -2.10
N ILE A 188 16.91 -8.00 -0.91
CA ILE A 188 16.09 -7.36 0.13
C ILE A 188 15.41 -6.15 -0.48
N GLY A 189 14.08 -6.21 -0.50
CA GLY A 189 13.24 -5.18 -1.09
C GLY A 189 13.07 -5.21 -2.61
N ARG A 190 13.55 -6.23 -3.33
CA ARG A 190 13.32 -6.36 -4.78
C ARG A 190 13.23 -7.82 -5.25
N GLY A 191 12.08 -8.19 -5.79
CA GLY A 191 11.77 -9.47 -6.38
C GLY A 191 12.32 -9.68 -7.79
N THR A 192 11.76 -10.67 -8.44
CA THR A 192 12.05 -11.22 -9.75
C THR A 192 10.80 -11.12 -10.64
N PRO A 193 10.85 -11.51 -11.93
CA PRO A 193 9.65 -11.54 -12.76
C PRO A 193 8.67 -12.71 -12.50
N GLY A 194 8.77 -13.39 -11.36
CA GLY A 194 7.86 -14.46 -10.97
C GLY A 194 7.41 -14.28 -9.52
N ASN A 195 6.47 -15.11 -9.09
CA ASN A 195 5.85 -14.97 -7.77
C ASN A 195 6.87 -15.05 -6.61
N ASP A 196 7.00 -13.96 -5.89
CA ASP A 196 7.96 -13.76 -4.81
C ASP A 196 7.30 -13.52 -3.45
N LEU A 197 8.09 -13.75 -2.40
CA LEU A 197 7.74 -13.43 -1.03
C LEU A 197 8.85 -12.53 -0.47
N ILE A 198 8.53 -11.26 -0.30
CA ILE A 198 9.48 -10.20 0.04
C ILE A 198 9.14 -9.67 1.43
N TYR A 199 10.12 -9.68 2.31
CA TYR A 199 10.02 -9.12 3.65
C TYR A 199 10.92 -7.90 3.78
N GLY A 200 10.35 -6.82 4.29
CA GLY A 200 11.07 -5.74 4.94
C GLY A 200 11.48 -6.12 6.37
N GLY A 201 11.74 -5.10 7.17
CA GLY A 201 12.16 -5.16 8.55
C GLY A 201 11.48 -4.07 9.38
N PRO A 202 11.98 -3.76 10.58
CA PRO A 202 11.37 -2.79 11.48
C PRO A 202 11.82 -1.34 11.22
N ALA A 203 12.34 -1.04 10.03
CA ALA A 203 12.80 0.28 9.64
C ALA A 203 12.14 0.68 8.31
N ASP A 204 12.32 1.93 7.87
CA ASP A 204 11.81 2.37 6.57
C ASP A 204 12.44 1.53 5.43
N ASP A 205 11.64 0.76 4.72
CA ASP A 205 12.05 -0.16 3.66
C ASP A 205 11.52 0.24 2.27
N SER A 206 12.15 -0.30 1.22
CA SER A 206 11.71 -0.16 -0.17
C SER A 206 11.54 -1.55 -0.76
N LEU A 207 10.31 -1.95 -1.06
CA LEU A 207 9.92 -3.26 -1.56
C LEU A 207 9.41 -3.14 -3.00
N THR A 208 9.78 -4.06 -3.89
CA THR A 208 9.33 -4.08 -5.29
C THR A 208 9.14 -5.53 -5.75
N GLY A 209 7.94 -5.92 -6.17
CA GLY A 209 7.62 -7.27 -6.67
C GLY A 209 8.12 -7.51 -8.09
N LEU A 210 7.83 -6.57 -9.00
CA LEU A 210 8.08 -6.58 -10.44
C LEU A 210 6.98 -7.25 -11.25
N ALA A 211 7.03 -8.56 -11.46
CA ALA A 211 6.00 -9.25 -12.23
C ALA A 211 5.75 -10.61 -11.59
N GLY A 212 4.54 -11.13 -11.73
CA GLY A 212 4.12 -12.30 -10.97
C GLY A 212 3.16 -11.89 -9.86
N ASN A 213 2.64 -12.89 -9.14
CA ASN A 213 1.75 -12.63 -8.01
C ASN A 213 2.57 -12.71 -6.73
N ASP A 214 2.90 -11.56 -6.19
CA ASP A 214 3.88 -11.36 -5.14
C ASP A 214 3.22 -11.11 -3.78
N VAL A 215 4.00 -11.35 -2.73
CA VAL A 215 3.61 -11.05 -1.35
C VAL A 215 4.69 -10.16 -0.74
N LEU A 216 4.35 -8.91 -0.46
CA LEU A 216 5.25 -7.90 0.12
C LEU A 216 4.81 -7.58 1.56
N VAL A 217 5.75 -7.60 2.51
CA VAL A 217 5.48 -7.37 3.94
C VAL A 217 6.48 -6.35 4.51
N GLY A 218 6.03 -5.13 4.81
CA GLY A 218 6.85 -4.02 5.36
C GLY A 218 7.19 -4.17 6.84
N PHE A 219 6.20 -4.47 7.67
CA PHE A 219 6.21 -4.50 9.14
C PHE A 219 6.09 -3.13 9.81
N ALA A 220 7.20 -2.45 10.09
CA ALA A 220 7.16 -1.20 10.85
C ALA A 220 8.22 -0.26 10.30
N GLY A 221 7.91 1.02 10.18
CA GLY A 221 8.72 1.93 9.37
C GLY A 221 7.82 2.61 8.37
N ASN A 222 8.28 3.71 7.77
CA ASN A 222 7.58 4.33 6.66
C ASN A 222 8.08 3.65 5.38
N ASP A 223 7.34 2.65 4.94
CA ASP A 223 7.74 1.75 3.87
C ASP A 223 7.23 2.24 2.51
N ALA A 224 7.97 1.92 1.45
CA ALA A 224 7.52 2.09 0.08
C ALA A 224 7.42 0.71 -0.57
N ALA A 225 6.23 0.30 -1.02
CA ALA A 225 6.01 -1.00 -1.65
C ALA A 225 5.31 -0.85 -3.01
N ASP A 226 5.84 -1.55 -4.01
CA ASP A 226 5.37 -1.58 -5.40
C ASP A 226 5.19 -3.04 -5.82
N GLY A 227 3.97 -3.49 -6.08
CA GLY A 227 3.67 -4.86 -6.50
C GLY A 227 4.18 -5.13 -7.91
N GLY A 228 3.68 -4.36 -8.88
CA GLY A 228 4.07 -4.42 -10.28
C GLY A 228 3.03 -5.12 -11.13
N ASP A 229 3.44 -5.98 -12.06
CA ASP A 229 2.50 -6.72 -12.92
C ASP A 229 2.05 -8.03 -12.26
N GLY A 230 0.78 -8.20 -11.92
CA GLY A 230 0.21 -9.45 -11.41
C GLY A 230 -0.75 -9.20 -10.26
N ASP A 231 -1.39 -10.26 -9.74
CA ASP A 231 -2.30 -10.09 -8.59
C ASP A 231 -1.47 -10.18 -7.29
N ASP A 232 -1.19 -9.04 -6.68
CA ASP A 232 -0.26 -8.88 -5.56
C ASP A 232 -0.96 -8.75 -4.21
N TYR A 233 -0.22 -9.08 -3.15
CA TYR A 233 -0.63 -8.87 -1.77
C TYR A 233 0.43 -8.05 -1.04
N ILE A 234 0.07 -6.83 -0.63
CA ILE A 234 0.96 -5.91 0.08
C ILE A 234 0.42 -5.66 1.47
N TYR A 235 1.24 -5.92 2.49
CA TYR A 235 0.98 -5.58 3.89
C TYR A 235 2.08 -4.63 4.36
N ALA A 236 1.74 -3.37 4.61
CA ALA A 236 2.72 -2.34 4.99
C ALA A 236 3.01 -2.40 6.50
N GLY A 237 1.98 -2.26 7.33
CA GLY A 237 2.08 -2.43 8.77
C GLY A 237 2.01 -1.10 9.51
N SER A 238 2.95 -0.80 10.40
CA SER A 238 2.88 0.47 11.15
C SER A 238 3.85 1.51 10.60
N GLY A 239 3.35 2.67 10.20
CA GLY A 239 4.14 3.75 9.62
C GLY A 239 3.29 4.59 8.69
N ASN A 240 3.88 5.63 8.08
CA ASN A 240 3.22 6.33 6.99
C ASN A 240 3.76 5.75 5.69
N ASP A 241 3.00 4.86 5.08
CA ASP A 241 3.47 4.00 4.01
C ASP A 241 3.03 4.52 2.63
N LEU A 242 3.79 4.14 1.61
CA LEU A 242 3.50 4.44 0.21
C LEU A 242 3.35 3.13 -0.56
N LEU A 243 2.14 2.80 -0.97
CA LEU A 243 1.83 1.53 -1.64
C LEU A 243 1.31 1.76 -3.07
N SER A 244 1.73 0.91 -3.98
CA SER A 244 1.24 0.80 -5.37
C SER A 244 1.03 -0.68 -5.68
N GLY A 245 -0.19 -1.04 -6.11
CA GLY A 245 -0.54 -2.39 -6.56
C GLY A 245 0.12 -2.70 -7.89
N GLY A 246 -0.18 -1.88 -8.89
CA GLY A 246 0.37 -1.99 -10.23
C GLY A 246 -0.70 -2.50 -11.22
N ASP A 247 -0.32 -3.38 -12.14
CA ASP A 247 -1.27 -3.97 -13.10
C ASP A 247 -1.79 -5.29 -12.51
N GLY A 248 -3.04 -5.38 -12.06
CA GLY A 248 -3.52 -6.62 -11.43
C GLY A 248 -4.79 -6.49 -10.62
N ALA A 249 -5.22 -7.58 -10.00
CA ALA A 249 -6.25 -7.49 -8.95
C ALA A 249 -5.57 -7.62 -7.58
N ASP A 250 -5.26 -6.48 -6.98
CA ASP A 250 -4.36 -6.40 -5.85
C ASP A 250 -5.09 -6.31 -4.50
N VAL A 251 -4.38 -6.69 -3.45
CA VAL A 251 -4.82 -6.52 -2.06
C VAL A 251 -3.78 -5.70 -1.32
N LEU A 252 -4.15 -4.49 -0.93
CA LEU A 252 -3.27 -3.50 -0.31
C LEU A 252 -3.75 -3.19 1.10
N LEU A 253 -2.90 -3.43 2.09
CA LEU A 253 -3.18 -3.20 3.52
C LEU A 253 -2.17 -2.20 4.10
N GLY A 254 -2.61 -0.98 4.38
CA GLY A 254 -1.82 0.09 5.03
C GLY A 254 -1.56 -0.21 6.51
N GLU A 255 -2.65 -0.44 7.26
CA GLU A 255 -2.70 -0.66 8.71
C GLU A 255 -2.57 0.64 9.55
N ASP A 256 -1.49 0.87 10.29
CA ASP A 256 -1.43 1.99 11.26
C ASP A 256 -0.52 3.13 10.76
N GLY A 257 -1.09 4.29 10.42
CA GLY A 257 -0.40 5.54 10.13
C GLY A 257 -1.03 6.25 8.94
N ASN A 258 -0.47 7.38 8.48
CA ASN A 258 -1.09 8.14 7.39
C ASN A 258 -0.52 7.67 6.05
N ASP A 259 -1.24 6.80 5.40
CA ASP A 259 -0.77 6.07 4.23
C ASP A 259 -1.18 6.75 2.93
N THR A 260 -0.44 6.45 1.86
CA THR A 260 -0.81 6.80 0.48
C THR A 260 -0.80 5.52 -0.34
N ILE A 261 -1.96 5.13 -0.86
CA ILE A 261 -2.17 3.83 -1.50
C ILE A 261 -2.82 4.02 -2.88
N SER A 262 -2.20 3.47 -3.93
CA SER A 262 -2.77 3.35 -5.28
C SER A 262 -3.04 1.89 -5.60
N GLY A 263 -4.26 1.58 -6.07
CA GLY A 263 -4.58 0.31 -6.72
C GLY A 263 -3.95 0.18 -8.11
N ASP A 264 -3.83 1.30 -8.83
CA ASP A 264 -3.39 1.36 -10.24
C ASP A 264 -4.37 0.65 -11.20
N ASP A 265 -3.91 -0.24 -12.09
CA ASP A 265 -4.74 -0.81 -13.15
C ASP A 265 -5.28 -2.20 -12.74
N GLY A 266 -6.53 -2.27 -12.30
CA GLY A 266 -7.30 -3.51 -12.26
C GLY A 266 -8.46 -3.50 -11.27
N ASN A 267 -8.66 -4.56 -10.48
CA ASN A 267 -9.81 -4.60 -9.56
C ASN A 267 -9.30 -4.83 -8.15
N ASP A 268 -9.13 -3.73 -7.42
CA ASP A 268 -8.29 -3.74 -6.24
C ASP A 268 -9.12 -3.72 -4.96
N TYR A 269 -8.54 -4.28 -3.91
CA TYR A 269 -9.03 -4.18 -2.56
C TYR A 269 -8.02 -3.42 -1.70
N VAL A 270 -8.39 -2.22 -1.27
CA VAL A 270 -7.55 -1.34 -0.47
C VAL A 270 -8.16 -1.15 0.91
N TYR A 271 -7.38 -1.46 1.94
CA TYR A 271 -7.71 -1.19 3.35
C TYR A 271 -6.60 -0.31 3.92
N ALA A 272 -6.93 0.93 4.26
CA ALA A 272 -5.95 1.90 4.76
C ALA A 272 -5.70 1.71 6.26
N GLY A 273 -6.75 1.66 7.09
CA GLY A 273 -6.63 1.25 8.49
C GLY A 273 -6.81 2.41 9.46
N SER A 274 -5.79 2.82 10.20
CA SER A 274 -5.91 3.96 11.13
C SER A 274 -4.94 5.07 10.77
N GLY A 275 -5.45 6.27 10.52
CA GLY A 275 -4.63 7.35 9.97
C GLY A 275 -5.49 8.37 9.25
N ASN A 276 -4.85 9.37 8.64
CA ASN A 276 -5.53 10.20 7.66
C ASN A 276 -4.94 9.84 6.31
N ASP A 277 -5.62 8.97 5.60
CA ASP A 277 -5.07 8.22 4.49
C ASP A 277 -5.48 8.84 3.16
N VAL A 278 -4.69 8.55 2.12
CA VAL A 278 -4.99 8.96 0.75
C VAL A 278 -5.04 7.73 -0.15
N LEU A 279 -6.21 7.42 -0.68
CA LEU A 279 -6.48 6.23 -1.47
C LEU A 279 -6.84 6.61 -2.91
N PHE A 280 -6.28 5.88 -3.87
CA PHE A 280 -6.58 5.98 -5.29
C PHE A 280 -6.95 4.59 -5.82
N GLY A 281 -8.14 4.45 -6.41
CA GLY A 281 -8.56 3.23 -7.11
C GLY A 281 -8.09 3.16 -8.56
N ASP A 282 -7.82 4.31 -9.18
CA ASP A 282 -7.33 4.41 -10.56
C ASP A 282 -8.24 3.71 -11.60
N ARG A 283 -7.83 2.61 -12.24
CA ARG A 283 -8.64 1.95 -13.27
C ARG A 283 -9.14 0.58 -12.83
N GLY A 284 -10.43 0.53 -12.54
CA GLY A 284 -11.23 -0.66 -12.77
C GLY A 284 -12.36 -0.79 -11.79
N ALA A 285 -12.43 -1.88 -11.04
CA ALA A 285 -13.55 -2.10 -10.13
C ALA A 285 -13.08 -2.31 -8.71
N ASP A 286 -12.98 -1.19 -7.99
CA ASP A 286 -12.18 -1.12 -6.78
C ASP A 286 -13.05 -1.03 -5.52
N VAL A 287 -12.50 -1.52 -4.43
CA VAL A 287 -13.07 -1.40 -3.09
C VAL A 287 -12.04 -0.70 -2.21
N LEU A 288 -12.35 0.53 -1.80
CA LEU A 288 -11.46 1.39 -1.04
C LEU A 288 -12.07 1.64 0.35
N LEU A 289 -11.34 1.26 1.40
CA LEU A 289 -11.74 1.44 2.80
C LEU A 289 -10.74 2.35 3.52
N GLY A 290 -11.16 3.57 3.87
CA GLY A 290 -10.37 4.52 4.67
C GLY A 290 -10.24 4.08 6.14
N GLU A 291 -11.36 3.60 6.70
CA GLU A 291 -11.46 3.09 8.07
C GLU A 291 -11.40 4.20 9.14
N ALA A 292 -10.32 4.43 9.85
CA ALA A 292 -10.31 5.33 11.00
C ALA A 292 -9.42 6.56 10.82
N GLY A 293 -10.03 7.73 10.77
CA GLY A 293 -9.41 9.06 10.71
C GLY A 293 -9.98 9.83 9.53
N ASN A 294 -9.37 10.96 9.15
CA ASN A 294 -9.95 11.82 8.12
C ASN A 294 -9.33 11.52 6.77
N ASP A 295 -10.00 10.71 5.96
CA ASP A 295 -9.42 10.12 4.76
C ASP A 295 -9.79 10.89 3.49
N THR A 296 -8.95 10.75 2.47
CA THR A 296 -9.24 11.23 1.12
C THR A 296 -9.22 10.06 0.15
N ILE A 297 -10.38 9.71 -0.39
CA ILE A 297 -10.55 8.52 -1.22
C ILE A 297 -11.00 8.95 -2.62
N ARG A 298 -10.26 8.51 -3.64
CA ARG A 298 -10.60 8.74 -5.05
C ARG A 298 -10.82 7.41 -5.76
N GLY A 299 -12.00 7.22 -6.33
CA GLY A 299 -12.33 6.01 -7.10
C GLY A 299 -11.86 6.04 -8.55
N ASP A 300 -11.62 7.22 -9.13
CA ASP A 300 -11.27 7.38 -10.54
C ASP A 300 -12.27 6.66 -11.48
N SER A 301 -11.82 5.79 -12.39
CA SER A 301 -12.65 5.23 -13.46
C SER A 301 -13.18 3.84 -13.15
N GLY A 302 -14.34 3.48 -13.70
CA GLY A 302 -14.93 2.15 -13.56
C GLY A 302 -16.01 2.02 -12.48
N PHE A 303 -16.07 0.88 -11.77
CA PHE A 303 -17.12 0.60 -10.77
C PHE A 303 -16.52 0.52 -9.37
N ASN A 304 -16.73 1.55 -8.55
CA ASN A 304 -16.02 1.67 -7.28
C ASN A 304 -16.95 1.68 -6.08
N TYR A 305 -16.51 1.03 -5.01
CA TYR A 305 -17.05 1.20 -3.67
C TYR A 305 -16.05 1.99 -2.82
N LEU A 306 -16.50 3.14 -2.30
CA LEU A 306 -15.69 4.03 -1.48
C LEU A 306 -16.32 4.08 -0.08
N PHE A 307 -15.54 3.75 0.94
CA PHE A 307 -15.95 3.79 2.34
C PHE A 307 -15.00 4.71 3.12
N GLY A 308 -15.49 5.85 3.62
CA GLY A 308 -14.72 6.76 4.48
C GLY A 308 -14.42 6.09 5.81
N GLY A 309 -15.44 5.89 6.64
CA GLY A 309 -15.33 5.17 7.90
C GLY A 309 -15.59 6.09 9.09
N ASP A 310 -14.73 6.08 10.09
CA ASP A 310 -14.78 6.97 11.26
C ASP A 310 -13.92 8.21 11.02
N GLY A 311 -14.52 9.39 10.84
CA GLY A 311 -13.77 10.63 10.65
C GLY A 311 -14.53 11.62 9.80
N ALA A 312 -13.91 12.74 9.47
CA ALA A 312 -14.47 13.68 8.50
C ALA A 312 -13.76 13.46 7.16
N ASP A 313 -14.41 12.72 6.27
CA ASP A 313 -13.79 12.15 5.09
C ASP A 313 -14.13 12.94 3.81
N VAL A 314 -13.27 12.80 2.81
CA VAL A 314 -13.49 13.34 1.46
C VAL A 314 -13.48 12.20 0.46
N LEU A 315 -14.65 11.92 -0.12
CA LEU A 315 -14.79 10.88 -1.14
C LEU A 315 -15.02 11.52 -2.51
N LEU A 316 -14.27 11.07 -3.50
CA LEU A 316 -14.25 11.60 -4.87
C LEU A 316 -14.50 10.46 -5.86
N GLY A 317 -15.66 10.46 -6.52
CA GLY A 317 -15.96 9.56 -7.62
C GLY A 317 -15.36 9.99 -8.97
N ASP A 318 -14.60 11.09 -9.00
CA ASP A 318 -14.02 11.66 -10.22
C ASP A 318 -12.54 11.32 -10.40
N GLY A 319 -12.01 11.56 -11.60
CA GLY A 319 -10.68 11.11 -11.98
C GLY A 319 -10.13 11.58 -13.32
N LEU A 320 -8.96 11.08 -13.70
CA LEU A 320 -8.28 11.48 -14.94
C LEU A 320 -8.94 10.91 -16.21
N GLU A 321 -9.64 9.77 -16.12
CA GLU A 321 -10.23 9.05 -17.27
C GLU A 321 -11.71 8.68 -17.09
N VAL A 322 -12.49 9.53 -16.43
CA VAL A 322 -13.90 9.23 -16.15
C VAL A 322 -14.84 9.37 -17.36
N THR A 323 -15.86 8.51 -17.40
CA THR A 323 -16.89 8.42 -18.43
C THR A 323 -18.29 8.31 -17.84
N SER A 324 -19.32 8.54 -18.65
CA SER A 324 -20.72 8.40 -18.21
C SER A 324 -21.14 6.95 -17.90
N SER A 325 -20.27 5.95 -18.15
CA SER A 325 -20.54 4.55 -17.79
C SER A 325 -20.01 4.16 -16.42
N ASP A 326 -19.22 5.04 -15.79
CA ASP A 326 -18.65 4.77 -14.48
C ASP A 326 -19.74 4.77 -13.41
N VAL A 327 -19.49 4.05 -12.33
CA VAL A 327 -20.41 3.93 -11.21
C VAL A 327 -19.62 4.05 -9.92
N ASN A 328 -20.00 4.98 -9.05
CA ASN A 328 -19.43 5.10 -7.72
C ASN A 328 -20.51 4.89 -6.66
N VAL A 329 -20.21 4.07 -5.67
CA VAL A 329 -21.03 3.89 -4.48
C VAL A 329 -20.23 4.39 -3.29
N MET A 330 -20.68 5.48 -2.68
CA MET A 330 -19.93 6.25 -1.70
C MET A 330 -20.62 6.21 -0.35
N TYR A 331 -19.90 5.77 0.68
CA TYR A 331 -20.34 5.73 2.07
C TYR A 331 -19.41 6.63 2.90
N GLY A 332 -19.92 7.74 3.44
CA GLY A 332 -19.15 8.62 4.33
C GLY A 332 -18.82 7.90 5.64
N GLY A 333 -19.84 7.54 6.40
CA GLY A 333 -19.68 6.74 7.62
C GLY A 333 -20.03 7.55 8.86
N ASN A 334 -19.14 7.60 9.86
CA ASN A 334 -19.32 8.39 11.07
C ASN A 334 -18.50 9.68 10.98
N GLY A 335 -19.17 10.82 10.87
CA GLY A 335 -18.55 12.13 10.94
C GLY A 335 -19.24 13.10 9.99
N GLY A 336 -18.56 14.17 9.60
CA GLY A 336 -19.14 15.15 8.68
C GLY A 336 -18.37 15.08 7.39
N ASP A 337 -18.96 14.42 6.39
CA ASP A 337 -18.23 13.95 5.22
C ASP A 337 -18.57 14.78 3.98
N ASP A 338 -17.57 14.97 3.11
CA ASP A 338 -17.72 15.65 1.83
C ASP A 338 -17.65 14.61 0.68
N LEU A 339 -18.77 14.33 0.03
CA LEU A 339 -18.88 13.35 -1.06
C LEU A 339 -19.11 14.05 -2.40
N TYR A 340 -18.25 13.80 -3.38
CA TYR A 340 -18.29 14.40 -4.71
C TYR A 340 -18.40 13.35 -5.82
N GLY A 341 -19.51 13.33 -6.56
CA GLY A 341 -19.81 12.24 -7.49
C GLY A 341 -19.13 12.31 -8.86
N GLY A 342 -18.89 13.49 -9.43
CA GLY A 342 -18.22 13.60 -10.73
C GLY A 342 -19.08 13.22 -11.95
N GLN A 343 -18.64 12.25 -12.76
CA GLN A 343 -19.38 11.75 -13.93
C GLN A 343 -19.87 10.31 -13.68
N GLY A 344 -20.88 9.86 -14.42
CA GLY A 344 -21.41 8.50 -14.28
C GLY A 344 -22.55 8.40 -13.26
N THR A 345 -22.91 7.17 -12.90
CA THR A 345 -24.01 6.91 -11.95
C THR A 345 -23.47 6.87 -10.53
N ILE A 346 -23.97 7.74 -9.65
CA ILE A 346 -23.44 7.89 -8.30
C ILE A 346 -24.50 7.58 -7.25
N TYR A 347 -24.13 6.78 -6.27
CA TYR A 347 -24.91 6.50 -5.08
C TYR A 347 -24.21 7.11 -3.88
N PHE A 348 -24.92 7.95 -3.13
CA PHE A 348 -24.40 8.62 -1.94
C PHE A 348 -25.11 8.10 -0.69
N TYR A 349 -24.31 7.78 0.31
CA TYR A 349 -24.73 7.50 1.67
C TYR A 349 -23.83 8.33 2.59
N GLY A 350 -24.35 9.44 3.14
CA GLY A 350 -23.59 10.30 4.05
C GLY A 350 -23.23 9.54 5.32
N GLY A 351 -24.26 9.12 6.07
CA GLY A 351 -24.09 8.33 7.27
C GLY A 351 -24.46 9.14 8.50
N ALA A 352 -23.68 9.03 9.57
CA ALA A 352 -23.94 9.71 10.82
C ALA A 352 -23.14 11.01 10.92
N GLY A 353 -23.84 12.13 10.96
CA GLY A 353 -23.27 13.47 11.11
C GLY A 353 -23.77 14.37 10.00
N THR A 354 -23.25 15.58 9.86
CA THR A 354 -23.79 16.51 8.86
C THR A 354 -22.90 16.47 7.64
N ASP A 355 -23.44 15.91 6.56
CA ASP A 355 -22.67 15.64 5.35
C ASP A 355 -22.96 16.65 4.25
N ILE A 356 -21.99 16.80 3.35
CA ILE A 356 -22.14 17.56 2.11
C ILE A 356 -22.01 16.58 0.94
N MET A 357 -23.08 16.47 0.16
CA MET A 357 -23.09 15.60 -1.02
C MET A 357 -23.30 16.43 -2.29
N GLU A 358 -22.33 16.37 -3.20
CA GLU A 358 -22.38 17.03 -4.50
C GLU A 358 -22.44 15.99 -5.62
N GLY A 359 -23.58 15.95 -6.30
CA GLY A 359 -23.84 15.15 -7.48
C GLY A 359 -23.07 15.62 -8.71
N GLY A 360 -23.21 14.83 -9.76
CA GLY A 360 -22.50 14.96 -11.02
C GLY A 360 -23.31 15.43 -12.21
N GLU A 361 -22.80 15.10 -13.39
CA GLU A 361 -23.41 15.41 -14.69
C GLU A 361 -24.53 14.44 -15.12
N ASP A 362 -24.56 13.21 -14.56
CA ASP A 362 -25.38 12.10 -15.05
C ASP A 362 -26.53 11.69 -14.10
N LEU A 363 -26.47 10.53 -13.44
CA LEU A 363 -27.53 10.06 -12.53
C LEU A 363 -26.99 10.05 -11.10
N ASN A 364 -27.63 10.81 -10.22
CA ASN A 364 -27.23 10.87 -8.80
C ASN A 364 -28.37 10.40 -7.92
N ILE A 365 -28.03 9.55 -6.95
CA ILE A 365 -28.99 8.93 -6.04
C ILE A 365 -28.46 9.14 -4.62
N PHE A 366 -29.12 10.01 -3.86
CA PHE A 366 -28.75 10.37 -2.50
C PHE A 366 -29.64 9.61 -1.51
N ILE A 367 -29.06 8.87 -0.59
CA ILE A 367 -29.76 7.94 0.30
C ILE A 367 -29.35 8.22 1.75
N SER A 368 -30.06 9.15 2.40
CA SER A 368 -29.93 9.46 3.84
C SER A 368 -31.09 8.91 4.67
N SER A 369 -31.94 8.07 4.08
CA SER A 369 -33.18 7.61 4.74
C SER A 369 -32.89 6.79 6.00
N GLY A 370 -33.39 7.26 7.15
CA GLY A 370 -33.20 6.59 8.44
C GLY A 370 -32.23 7.31 9.37
N GLU A 371 -31.38 8.18 8.83
CA GLU A 371 -30.47 9.02 9.60
C GLU A 371 -31.23 10.14 10.33
N THR A 372 -30.56 10.83 11.25
CA THR A 372 -31.23 11.77 12.19
C THR A 372 -30.63 13.17 12.23
N ASP A 373 -29.40 13.28 11.80
CA ASP A 373 -28.72 14.47 11.32
C ASP A 373 -29.35 14.99 10.02
N GLY A 374 -29.00 16.21 9.63
CA GLY A 374 -29.53 16.85 8.43
C GLY A 374 -28.40 17.29 7.52
N ASP A 375 -28.55 16.99 6.23
CA ASP A 375 -27.49 17.06 5.23
C ASP A 375 -27.59 18.28 4.32
N VAL A 376 -26.51 18.57 3.60
CA VAL A 376 -26.50 19.55 2.51
C VAL A 376 -26.27 18.83 1.18
N ILE A 377 -27.28 18.85 0.32
CA ILE A 377 -27.29 18.10 -0.94
C ILE A 377 -27.36 19.05 -2.13
N TYR A 378 -26.42 18.90 -3.06
CA TYR A 378 -26.39 19.57 -4.35
C TYR A 378 -26.46 18.54 -5.47
N GLY A 379 -27.57 18.41 -6.18
CA GLY A 379 -27.75 17.41 -7.25
C GLY A 379 -26.94 17.67 -8.53
N GLY A 380 -26.44 18.89 -8.74
CA GLY A 380 -25.58 19.20 -9.88
C GLY A 380 -26.33 19.34 -11.19
N ARG A 381 -25.84 18.70 -12.26
CA ARG A 381 -26.41 18.84 -13.63
C ARG A 381 -27.15 17.59 -14.09
N GLY A 382 -27.01 16.49 -13.37
CA GLY A 382 -27.67 15.23 -13.63
C GLY A 382 -29.16 15.21 -13.32
N GLN A 383 -29.80 14.04 -13.48
CA GLN A 383 -31.09 13.75 -12.87
C GLN A 383 -30.84 13.23 -11.45
N ASN A 384 -31.58 13.77 -10.48
CA ASN A 384 -31.35 13.48 -9.07
C ASN A 384 -32.54 12.79 -8.41
N TYR A 385 -32.24 11.76 -7.62
CA TYR A 385 -33.19 11.14 -6.69
C TYR A 385 -32.66 11.33 -5.28
N VAL A 386 -33.38 12.09 -4.47
CA VAL A 386 -32.98 12.38 -3.08
C VAL A 386 -33.95 11.70 -2.14
N TYR A 387 -33.42 10.82 -1.30
CA TYR A 387 -34.12 10.24 -0.16
C TYR A 387 -33.56 10.87 1.12
N GLY A 388 -34.25 11.88 1.64
CA GLY A 388 -33.79 12.68 2.77
C GLY A 388 -33.76 11.92 4.09
N SER A 389 -33.03 12.50 5.04
CA SER A 389 -32.88 12.02 6.41
C SER A 389 -34.11 12.35 7.27
N ASN A 390 -34.12 11.93 8.54
CA ASN A 390 -35.11 12.42 9.51
C ASN A 390 -34.69 13.75 10.17
N GLY A 391 -33.47 14.22 9.95
CA GLY A 391 -33.04 15.56 10.31
C GLY A 391 -33.43 16.58 9.24
N GLY A 392 -33.13 17.86 9.49
CA GLY A 392 -33.52 18.93 8.57
C GLY A 392 -32.49 19.12 7.46
N ASP A 393 -32.82 18.64 6.27
CA ASP A 393 -31.93 18.66 5.11
C ASP A 393 -32.05 19.99 4.33
N THR A 394 -30.98 20.36 3.65
CA THR A 394 -30.96 21.43 2.64
C THR A 394 -30.61 20.87 1.29
N VAL A 395 -31.57 20.88 0.36
CA VAL A 395 -31.45 20.22 -0.94
C VAL A 395 -31.61 21.22 -2.08
N THR A 396 -30.66 21.18 -3.02
CA THR A 396 -30.74 21.88 -4.31
C THR A 396 -30.61 20.86 -5.44
N GLY A 397 -31.67 20.60 -6.20
CA GLY A 397 -31.66 19.62 -7.32
C GLY A 397 -30.70 20.01 -8.44
N GLY A 398 -30.81 21.25 -8.92
CA GLY A 398 -29.90 21.82 -9.90
C GLY A 398 -30.54 21.97 -11.27
N ARG A 399 -30.21 21.11 -12.23
CA ARG A 399 -30.82 21.14 -13.58
C ARG A 399 -31.59 19.84 -13.82
N ASN A 400 -32.52 19.89 -14.77
CA ASN A 400 -33.32 18.76 -15.27
C ASN A 400 -34.54 18.46 -14.40
N VAL A 401 -34.84 17.18 -14.17
CA VAL A 401 -36.06 16.74 -13.49
C VAL A 401 -35.62 15.93 -12.31
N ASP A 402 -35.82 16.50 -11.14
CA ASP A 402 -35.38 15.93 -9.87
C ASP A 402 -36.56 15.41 -9.05
N VAL A 403 -36.27 14.44 -8.18
CA VAL A 403 -37.24 13.81 -7.30
C VAL A 403 -36.73 13.87 -5.86
N PHE A 404 -37.50 14.49 -4.99
CA PHE A 404 -37.20 14.64 -3.56
C PHE A 404 -38.24 13.86 -2.74
N LEU A 405 -37.76 12.91 -1.96
CA LEU A 405 -38.52 12.10 -1.00
C LEU A 405 -37.91 12.34 0.37
N MET A 406 -38.37 13.39 1.04
CA MET A 406 -37.78 13.82 2.30
C MET A 406 -38.38 13.08 3.51
N GLY A 407 -37.69 13.11 4.64
CA GLY A 407 -38.05 12.36 5.84
C GLY A 407 -38.95 13.14 6.78
N SER A 408 -38.69 13.07 8.09
CA SER A 408 -39.52 13.73 9.11
C SER A 408 -38.99 15.08 9.58
N GLY A 409 -37.87 15.51 9.01
CA GLY A 409 -37.16 16.74 9.34
C GLY A 409 -37.91 17.99 8.92
N ALA A 410 -37.29 19.15 9.16
CA ALA A 410 -37.79 20.40 8.61
C ALA A 410 -36.88 20.78 7.44
N ASP A 411 -37.33 20.45 6.23
CA ASP A 411 -36.44 20.42 5.07
C ASP A 411 -36.52 21.70 4.25
N LEU A 412 -35.40 22.11 3.66
CA LEU A 412 -35.32 23.21 2.70
C LEU A 412 -35.05 22.65 1.32
N ILE A 413 -36.05 22.70 0.44
CA ILE A 413 -36.02 22.07 -0.88
C ILE A 413 -36.04 23.15 -1.96
N SER A 414 -35.07 23.13 -2.86
CA SER A 414 -35.04 23.92 -4.10
C SER A 414 -34.84 22.95 -5.27
N GLY A 415 -35.75 22.93 -6.22
CA GLY A 415 -35.62 22.06 -7.40
C GLY A 415 -34.57 22.59 -8.36
N GLY A 416 -34.57 23.90 -8.56
CA GLY A 416 -33.70 24.54 -9.53
C GLY A 416 -34.38 24.60 -10.91
N GLY A 417 -33.64 24.35 -11.98
CA GLY A 417 -34.17 24.50 -13.34
C GLY A 417 -34.85 23.23 -13.84
N GLY A 418 -36.12 23.32 -14.22
CA GLY A 418 -36.85 22.21 -14.84
C GLY A 418 -38.18 21.91 -14.15
N VAL A 419 -38.57 20.63 -14.10
CA VAL A 419 -39.85 20.20 -13.49
C VAL A 419 -39.54 19.14 -12.44
N ASP A 420 -39.70 19.51 -11.18
CA ASP A 420 -39.24 18.73 -10.05
C ASP A 420 -40.42 18.23 -9.21
N TYR A 421 -40.26 17.07 -8.58
CA TYR A 421 -41.28 16.43 -7.77
C TYR A 421 -40.81 16.35 -6.33
N ALA A 422 -41.58 16.89 -5.40
CA ALA A 422 -41.21 16.92 -3.99
C ALA A 422 -42.31 16.33 -3.10
N TRP A 423 -41.88 15.43 -2.22
CA TRP A 423 -42.57 15.02 -1.01
C TRP A 423 -41.76 15.56 0.17
N GLY A 424 -42.35 16.51 0.91
CA GLY A 424 -41.72 17.07 2.11
C GLY A 424 -41.72 16.09 3.27
N GLY A 425 -42.68 15.16 3.31
CA GLY A 425 -42.75 14.17 4.38
C GLY A 425 -43.33 14.76 5.66
N GLY A 426 -42.62 14.59 6.77
CA GLY A 426 -43.00 15.11 8.08
C GLY A 426 -42.49 16.52 8.33
N GLY A 427 -42.57 17.00 9.58
CA GLY A 427 -41.96 18.28 9.96
C GLY A 427 -42.59 19.51 9.30
N SER A 428 -41.79 20.55 9.04
CA SER A 428 -42.25 21.89 8.61
C SER A 428 -41.37 22.35 7.46
N ASP A 429 -41.76 21.98 6.25
CA ASP A 429 -40.85 22.08 5.10
C ASP A 429 -40.93 23.44 4.41
N THR A 430 -39.86 23.80 3.72
CA THR A 430 -39.78 25.00 2.90
C THR A 430 -39.45 24.64 1.46
N PHE A 431 -40.42 24.86 0.59
CA PHE A 431 -40.30 24.73 -0.87
C PHE A 431 -39.90 26.08 -1.46
N ARG A 432 -38.63 26.22 -1.87
CA ARG A 432 -38.09 27.45 -2.45
C ARG A 432 -38.28 27.45 -3.96
N ILE A 433 -38.89 28.51 -4.48
CA ILE A 433 -39.02 28.79 -5.91
C ILE A 433 -38.07 29.93 -6.28
N SER A 434 -37.30 29.75 -7.34
CA SER A 434 -36.27 30.69 -7.76
C SER A 434 -36.31 31.02 -9.25
N ASP A 435 -36.18 32.31 -9.56
CA ASP A 435 -35.95 32.82 -10.93
C ASP A 435 -34.46 32.95 -11.26
N SER A 436 -33.57 32.41 -10.42
CA SER A 436 -32.13 32.55 -10.59
C SER A 436 -31.51 31.55 -11.57
N THR A 437 -32.30 30.60 -12.04
CA THR A 437 -31.88 29.55 -12.97
C THR A 437 -32.09 29.96 -14.44
N PRO A 438 -31.33 29.39 -15.40
CA PRO A 438 -31.48 29.72 -16.82
C PRO A 438 -32.83 29.30 -17.44
N THR A 439 -33.52 28.34 -16.81
CA THR A 439 -34.83 27.82 -17.21
C THR A 439 -35.80 27.97 -16.04
N PRO A 440 -37.08 28.30 -16.29
CA PRO A 440 -38.08 28.37 -15.23
C PRO A 440 -38.12 27.10 -14.38
N GLU A 441 -38.31 27.27 -13.08
CA GLU A 441 -38.50 26.19 -12.10
C GLU A 441 -39.98 25.82 -12.03
N VAL A 442 -40.32 24.53 -12.08
CA VAL A 442 -41.67 24.06 -11.77
C VAL A 442 -41.57 23.01 -10.67
N MET A 443 -41.95 23.37 -9.45
CA MET A 443 -41.96 22.45 -8.32
C MET A 443 -43.36 21.86 -8.10
N VAL A 444 -43.46 20.54 -8.23
CA VAL A 444 -44.70 19.77 -7.98
C VAL A 444 -44.65 19.19 -6.57
N VAL A 445 -45.35 19.83 -5.65
CA VAL A 445 -45.41 19.43 -4.24
C VAL A 445 -46.61 18.51 -4.02
N GLN A 446 -46.33 17.29 -3.55
CA GLN A 446 -47.30 16.20 -3.52
C GLN A 446 -48.08 16.09 -2.20
N ASP A 447 -47.52 16.60 -1.10
CA ASP A 447 -48.01 16.37 0.26
C ASP A 447 -48.03 17.64 1.13
N PHE A 448 -48.10 18.83 0.51
CA PHE A 448 -48.14 20.11 1.20
C PHE A 448 -49.20 20.17 2.31
N ASN A 449 -48.78 20.26 3.56
CA ASN A 449 -49.56 20.21 4.80
C ASN A 449 -50.47 18.97 4.94
N ALA A 450 -50.15 17.87 4.24
CA ALA A 450 -50.89 16.61 4.29
C ALA A 450 -50.36 15.65 5.36
N VAL A 451 -49.03 15.60 5.52
CA VAL A 451 -48.32 14.77 6.53
C VAL A 451 -47.50 15.66 7.47
N GLY A 452 -46.75 16.62 6.93
CA GLY A 452 -46.11 17.72 7.64
C GLY A 452 -47.09 18.76 8.19
N VAL A 453 -46.55 19.73 8.93
CA VAL A 453 -47.28 20.84 9.56
C VAL A 453 -46.57 22.17 9.33
N ASN A 454 -47.33 23.15 8.85
CA ASN A 454 -46.87 24.52 8.60
C ASN A 454 -45.82 24.61 7.49
N ASP A 455 -46.00 23.81 6.44
CA ASP A 455 -45.16 23.88 5.26
C ASP A 455 -45.29 25.25 4.60
N LEU A 456 -44.20 25.66 3.96
CA LEU A 456 -44.00 26.99 3.43
C LEU A 456 -43.59 26.93 1.96
N VAL A 457 -44.19 27.80 1.15
CA VAL A 457 -43.65 28.13 -0.18
C VAL A 457 -42.90 29.46 -0.08
N ASN A 458 -41.64 29.47 -0.50
CA ASN A 458 -40.80 30.64 -0.48
C ASN A 458 -40.54 31.19 -1.89
N PHE A 459 -41.13 32.35 -2.18
CA PHE A 459 -40.99 33.11 -3.42
C PHE A 459 -39.95 34.24 -3.32
N ALA A 460 -39.04 34.18 -2.34
CA ALA A 460 -37.94 35.13 -2.20
C ALA A 460 -37.15 35.30 -3.51
N GLY A 461 -37.18 36.52 -4.07
CA GLY A 461 -36.48 36.85 -5.31
C GLY A 461 -37.26 36.58 -6.60
N THR A 462 -38.54 36.21 -6.53
CA THR A 462 -39.43 36.14 -7.70
C THR A 462 -40.25 37.43 -7.88
N SER A 463 -41.12 37.45 -8.89
CA SER A 463 -42.07 38.56 -9.12
C SER A 463 -43.28 38.61 -8.18
N LEU A 464 -43.46 37.62 -7.29
CA LEU A 464 -44.55 37.59 -6.31
C LEU A 464 -44.08 38.22 -4.99
N HIS A 465 -44.74 39.28 -4.53
CA HIS A 465 -44.28 40.06 -3.37
C HIS A 465 -45.25 40.02 -2.17
N SER A 466 -46.42 39.43 -2.36
CA SER A 466 -47.47 39.36 -1.34
C SER A 466 -48.44 38.21 -1.61
N PHE A 467 -49.22 37.85 -0.59
CA PHE A 467 -50.29 36.86 -0.75
C PHE A 467 -51.39 37.31 -1.72
N ALA A 468 -51.59 38.63 -1.89
CA ALA A 468 -52.51 39.15 -2.89
C ALA A 468 -52.01 38.87 -4.32
N ASP A 469 -50.69 38.86 -4.53
CA ASP A 469 -50.10 38.50 -5.81
C ASP A 469 -50.28 37.00 -6.08
N VAL A 470 -50.11 36.16 -5.05
CA VAL A 470 -50.41 34.71 -5.14
C VAL A 470 -51.87 34.48 -5.53
N GLN A 471 -52.82 35.15 -4.87
CA GLN A 471 -54.26 35.04 -5.20
C GLN A 471 -54.60 35.54 -6.61
N ALA A 472 -53.81 36.46 -7.15
CA ALA A 472 -53.99 36.94 -8.52
C ALA A 472 -53.34 36.01 -9.56
N ALA A 473 -52.30 35.28 -9.17
CA ALA A 473 -51.52 34.38 -10.01
C ALA A 473 -52.00 32.92 -9.97
N GLU A 474 -52.79 32.53 -8.97
CA GLU A 474 -53.23 31.14 -8.80
C GLU A 474 -54.26 30.68 -9.85
N PHE A 475 -54.14 29.43 -10.26
CA PHE A 475 -55.09 28.70 -11.09
C PHE A 475 -55.40 27.35 -10.47
N TYR A 476 -56.69 27.07 -10.25
CA TYR A 476 -57.13 25.79 -9.70
C TYR A 476 -57.57 24.82 -10.80
N ALA A 477 -56.79 23.75 -10.98
CA ALA A 477 -57.06 22.67 -11.91
C ALA A 477 -57.95 21.59 -11.25
N ALA A 478 -59.27 21.85 -11.21
CA ALA A 478 -60.24 20.98 -10.53
C ALA A 478 -60.24 19.51 -10.97
N GLY A 479 -59.81 19.22 -12.22
CA GLY A 479 -59.75 17.84 -12.75
C GLY A 479 -58.69 16.96 -12.06
N ILE A 480 -57.66 17.58 -11.47
CA ILE A 480 -56.57 16.90 -10.76
C ILE A 480 -56.44 17.35 -9.29
N ASN A 481 -57.37 18.19 -8.81
CA ASN A 481 -57.36 18.76 -7.45
C ASN A 481 -56.02 19.44 -7.11
N THR A 482 -55.56 20.35 -7.97
CA THR A 482 -54.26 21.02 -7.83
C THR A 482 -54.41 22.54 -7.94
N THR A 483 -53.77 23.26 -7.01
CA THR A 483 -53.58 24.72 -7.14
C THR A 483 -52.20 24.99 -7.73
N ILE A 484 -52.17 25.73 -8.84
CA ILE A 484 -50.95 26.11 -9.55
C ILE A 484 -50.74 27.60 -9.34
N ILE A 485 -49.57 28.00 -8.85
CA ILE A 485 -49.18 29.41 -8.69
C ILE A 485 -47.99 29.64 -9.61
N THR A 486 -48.12 30.55 -10.57
CA THR A 486 -47.08 30.83 -11.58
C THR A 486 -46.71 32.30 -11.54
N ASP A 487 -45.42 32.60 -11.50
CA ASP A 487 -44.94 33.97 -11.51
C ASP A 487 -44.80 34.53 -12.94
N ALA A 488 -44.33 35.77 -13.06
CA ALA A 488 -44.17 36.43 -14.35
C ALA A 488 -42.99 35.89 -15.20
N ALA A 489 -42.00 35.25 -14.58
CA ALA A 489 -40.88 34.61 -15.27
C ALA A 489 -41.26 33.22 -15.82
N GLY A 490 -42.36 32.66 -15.32
CA GLY A 490 -42.90 31.36 -15.70
C GLY A 490 -42.55 30.26 -14.70
N SER A 491 -41.84 30.58 -13.62
CA SER A 491 -41.57 29.65 -12.53
C SER A 491 -42.86 29.40 -11.76
N ALA A 492 -43.08 28.18 -11.29
CA ALA A 492 -44.34 27.77 -10.72
C ALA A 492 -44.19 26.76 -9.58
N VAL A 493 -45.18 26.77 -8.68
CA VAL A 493 -45.41 25.70 -7.73
C VAL A 493 -46.78 25.07 -7.99
N TRP A 494 -46.85 23.75 -7.96
CA TRP A 494 -48.08 22.97 -8.13
C TRP A 494 -48.34 22.25 -6.82
N LEU A 495 -49.35 22.70 -6.08
CA LEU A 495 -49.74 22.13 -4.80
C LEU A 495 -50.84 21.08 -5.04
N ILE A 496 -50.44 19.81 -5.08
CA ILE A 496 -51.34 18.68 -5.31
C ILE A 496 -52.22 18.48 -4.07
N GLY A 497 -53.52 18.26 -4.26
CA GLY A 497 -54.45 18.01 -3.17
C GLY A 497 -54.97 19.27 -2.46
N VAL A 498 -54.40 20.44 -2.77
CA VAL A 498 -54.71 21.71 -2.09
C VAL A 498 -55.62 22.57 -2.96
N ALA A 499 -56.76 22.97 -2.42
CA ALA A 499 -57.65 23.95 -3.04
C ALA A 499 -57.33 25.39 -2.58
N PRO A 500 -57.62 26.43 -3.39
CA PRO A 500 -57.28 27.82 -3.06
C PRO A 500 -57.81 28.32 -1.71
N GLY A 501 -59.00 27.85 -1.31
CA GLY A 501 -59.60 28.22 -0.03
C GLY A 501 -58.90 27.65 1.22
N GLN A 502 -57.92 26.76 1.02
CA GLN A 502 -57.10 26.19 2.09
C GLN A 502 -55.78 26.96 2.27
N LEU A 503 -55.45 27.87 1.34
CA LEU A 503 -54.23 28.67 1.39
C LEU A 503 -54.42 29.90 2.28
N ASP A 504 -53.40 30.24 3.06
CA ASP A 504 -53.34 31.47 3.83
C ASP A 504 -51.96 32.13 3.76
N ALA A 505 -51.90 33.41 4.09
CA ALA A 505 -50.68 34.21 3.94
C ALA A 505 -49.48 33.73 4.77
N SER A 506 -49.68 32.94 5.84
CA SER A 506 -48.61 32.39 6.66
C SER A 506 -47.85 31.24 5.98
N MET A 507 -48.45 30.62 4.97
CA MET A 507 -47.85 29.56 4.14
C MET A 507 -46.87 30.09 3.10
N PHE A 508 -46.65 31.41 3.02
CA PHE A 508 -45.85 32.03 1.96
C PHE A 508 -44.81 33.02 2.50
N ARG A 509 -43.63 33.04 1.88
CA ARG A 509 -42.60 34.08 2.05
C ARG A 509 -42.26 34.73 0.70
N PHE A 510 -41.91 36.02 0.73
CA PHE A 510 -41.82 36.86 -0.48
C PHE A 510 -40.57 37.76 -0.55
N SER A 511 -39.73 37.78 0.50
CA SER A 511 -38.65 38.77 0.66
C SER A 511 -37.39 38.43 -0.12
#